data_AF-A0A8T6A4N5-F1
#
_entry.id   AF-A0A8T6A4N5-F1
#
_cell.length_a   1.000
_cell.length_b   1.000
_cell.length_c   1.000
_cell.angle_alpha   90.00
_cell.angle_beta   90.00
_cell.angle_gamma   90.00
#
_symmetry.space_group_name_H-M   'P 1'
#
loop_
_entity.id
_entity.type
_entity.pdbx_description
1 polymer ?
#
loop_
_entity_poly.entity_id
_entity_poly.type
_entity_poly.pdbx_seq_one_letter_code
_entity_poly.pdbx_strand_id
1 'polypeptide(L)'
;MSIKQMPGRVLISLLLSVTGLLSGCASHNENASLLAKKQAKNISQNLPIKSAGYTLVLAQSSGTTVKMTIISEAGTQTTQTPDAFLTSYQRQMCADPTVKLMITEGI
;
A
#
# COMPACT_ATOMS: atom_id res chain seq x y z
N MET A 1 37.47 1.43 72.24
CA MET A 1 36.55 2.31 71.47
C MET A 1 36.57 1.85 70.03
N SER A 2 35.47 1.26 69.55
CA SER A 2 35.38 0.65 68.22
C SER A 2 34.65 1.59 67.26
N ILE A 3 35.31 1.92 66.15
CA ILE A 3 34.85 2.84 65.11
C ILE A 3 33.88 2.09 64.21
N LYS A 4 32.59 2.46 64.25
CA LYS A 4 31.57 1.87 63.37
C LYS A 4 31.33 2.80 62.19
N GLN A 5 31.93 2.48 61.05
CA GLN A 5 31.67 3.11 59.75
C GLN A 5 30.17 3.03 59.40
N MET A 6 29.59 4.17 59.02
CA MET A 6 28.27 4.24 58.40
C MET A 6 28.42 4.13 56.87
N PRO A 7 27.69 3.24 56.18
CA PRO A 7 27.76 3.16 54.73
C PRO A 7 27.00 4.34 54.12
N GLY A 8 27.71 5.11 53.30
CA GLY A 8 27.15 6.23 52.55
C GLY A 8 26.03 5.77 51.64
N ARG A 9 24.84 6.35 51.82
CA ARG A 9 23.71 6.20 50.92
C ARG A 9 24.00 6.96 49.63
N VAL A 10 24.41 6.25 48.59
CA VAL A 10 24.48 6.76 47.22
C VAL A 10 23.04 6.89 46.71
N LEU A 11 22.52 8.12 46.65
CA LEU A 11 21.28 8.45 45.94
C LEU A 11 21.54 8.32 44.44
N ILE A 12 21.14 7.18 43.86
CA ILE A 12 21.13 6.97 42.42
C ILE A 12 19.90 7.71 41.88
N SER A 13 20.11 8.91 41.36
CA SER A 13 19.11 9.71 40.63
C SER A 13 18.75 9.00 39.32
N LEU A 14 17.77 8.10 39.36
CA LEU A 14 17.20 7.49 38.15
C LEU A 14 16.40 8.56 37.39
N LEU A 15 17.05 9.26 36.46
CA LEU A 15 16.36 10.13 35.50
C LEU A 15 15.63 9.24 34.50
N LEU A 16 14.37 8.92 34.80
CA LEU A 16 13.43 8.30 33.87
C LEU A 16 13.10 9.31 32.75
N SER A 17 13.91 9.35 31.70
CA SER A 17 13.59 10.08 30.48
C SER A 17 12.43 9.39 29.77
N VAL A 18 11.23 9.95 29.87
CA VAL A 18 10.06 9.51 29.10
C VAL A 18 10.31 9.89 27.64
N THR A 19 10.77 8.93 26.84
CA THR A 19 10.82 9.08 25.39
C THR A 19 9.39 8.93 24.86
N GLY A 20 8.66 10.04 24.78
CA GLY A 20 7.36 10.08 24.12
C GLY A 20 7.56 9.95 22.61
N LEU A 21 7.25 8.78 22.05
CA LEU A 21 7.13 8.63 20.61
C LEU A 21 5.87 9.40 20.19
N LEU A 22 6.02 10.59 19.63
CA LEU A 22 4.93 11.27 18.92
C LEU A 22 4.64 10.45 17.66
N SER A 23 3.78 9.43 17.76
CA SER A 23 3.11 8.87 16.60
C SER A 23 2.16 9.95 16.10
N GLY A 24 2.63 10.80 15.20
CA GLY A 24 1.77 11.72 14.49
C GLY A 24 0.68 10.91 13.82
N CYS A 25 -0.57 11.13 14.18
CA CYS A 25 -1.71 10.69 13.39
C CYS A 25 -1.67 11.50 12.09
N ALA A 26 -0.82 11.12 11.14
CA ALA A 26 -1.03 11.46 9.75
C ALA A 26 -2.36 10.79 9.39
N SER A 27 -3.44 11.57 9.49
CA SER A 27 -4.81 11.10 9.27
C SER A 27 -4.82 10.40 7.92
N HIS A 28 -4.99 9.08 7.96
CA HIS A 28 -5.11 8.26 6.77
C HIS A 28 -6.26 8.86 5.96
N ASN A 29 -6.06 9.10 4.66
CA ASN A 29 -7.13 9.68 3.83
C ASN A 29 -8.23 8.62 3.63
N GLU A 30 -9.14 8.53 4.59
CA GLU A 30 -10.22 7.53 4.67
C GLU A 30 -11.13 7.58 3.43
N ASN A 31 -11.26 8.76 2.81
CA ASN A 31 -12.08 8.92 1.61
C ASN A 31 -11.39 8.29 0.38
N ALA A 32 -10.09 8.52 0.22
CA ALA A 32 -9.31 7.90 -0.85
C ALA A 32 -9.20 6.38 -0.64
N SER A 33 -9.00 5.90 0.58
CA SER A 33 -8.95 4.46 0.86
C SER A 33 -10.30 3.77 0.57
N LEU A 34 -11.42 4.42 0.91
CA LEU A 34 -12.76 3.94 0.58
C LEU A 34 -13.01 3.94 -0.93
N LEU A 35 -12.56 4.98 -1.64
CA LEU A 35 -12.68 5.07 -3.09
C LEU A 35 -11.89 3.96 -3.78
N ALA A 36 -10.62 3.76 -3.40
CA ALA A 36 -9.79 2.68 -3.91
C ALA A 36 -10.43 1.30 -3.66
N LYS A 37 -11.04 1.10 -2.48
CA LYS A 37 -11.80 -0.10 -2.14
C LYS A 37 -13.03 -0.31 -3.04
N LYS A 38 -13.77 0.76 -3.31
CA LYS A 38 -14.93 0.72 -4.22
C LYS A 38 -14.49 0.39 -5.64
N GLN A 39 -13.40 0.98 -6.11
CA GLN A 39 -12.86 0.73 -7.45
C GLN A 39 -12.35 -0.70 -7.61
N ALA A 40 -11.57 -1.21 -6.65
CA ALA A 40 -11.13 -2.60 -6.64
C ALA A 40 -12.32 -3.57 -6.66
N LYS A 41 -13.39 -3.28 -5.91
CA LYS A 41 -14.63 -4.06 -5.93
C LYS A 41 -15.33 -4.01 -7.29
N ASN A 42 -15.43 -2.83 -7.90
CA ASN A 42 -16.06 -2.66 -9.21
C ASN A 42 -15.31 -3.43 -10.30
N ILE A 43 -13.97 -3.35 -10.31
CA ILE A 43 -13.13 -4.14 -11.23
C ILE A 43 -13.36 -5.63 -10.97
N SER A 44 -13.37 -6.05 -9.70
CA SER A 44 -13.56 -7.45 -9.30
C SER A 44 -14.88 -8.06 -9.79
N GLN A 45 -15.93 -7.25 -9.99
CA GLN A 45 -17.22 -7.72 -10.50
C GLN A 45 -17.17 -8.14 -11.98
N ASN A 46 -16.18 -7.63 -12.73
CA ASN A 46 -16.03 -7.89 -14.16
C ASN A 46 -14.89 -8.89 -14.45
N LEU A 47 -14.30 -9.49 -13.42
CA LEU A 47 -13.23 -10.48 -13.60
C LEU A 47 -13.78 -11.85 -14.01
N PRO A 48 -13.02 -12.64 -14.79
CA PRO A 48 -11.72 -12.32 -15.36
C PRO A 48 -11.79 -11.44 -16.63
N ILE A 49 -10.81 -10.55 -16.81
CA ILE A 49 -10.71 -9.68 -18.01
C ILE A 49 -9.50 -10.13 -18.83
N LYS A 50 -9.72 -10.46 -20.11
CA LYS A 50 -8.66 -10.91 -21.03
C LYS A 50 -8.23 -9.82 -21.99
N SER A 51 -6.92 -9.67 -22.21
CA SER A 51 -6.35 -8.75 -23.20
C SER A 51 -4.94 -9.17 -23.61
N ALA A 52 -4.66 -9.19 -24.92
CA ALA A 52 -3.32 -9.46 -25.49
C ALA A 52 -2.61 -10.75 -24.98
N GLY A 53 -3.36 -11.78 -24.60
CA GLY A 53 -2.82 -13.02 -24.03
C GLY A 53 -2.53 -12.97 -22.51
N TYR A 54 -2.97 -11.89 -21.86
CA TYR A 54 -2.93 -11.71 -20.41
C TYR A 54 -4.34 -11.66 -19.84
N THR A 55 -4.48 -12.12 -18.61
CA THR A 55 -5.76 -12.17 -17.91
C THR A 55 -5.62 -11.53 -16.54
N LEU A 56 -6.39 -10.46 -16.31
CA LEU A 56 -6.58 -9.89 -14.99
C LEU A 56 -7.51 -10.82 -14.20
N VAL A 57 -7.02 -11.37 -13.09
CA VAL A 57 -7.73 -12.38 -12.29
C VAL A 57 -8.09 -11.90 -10.89
N LEU A 58 -7.48 -10.80 -10.43
CA LEU A 58 -7.76 -10.23 -9.12
C LEU A 58 -7.57 -8.72 -9.12
N ALA A 59 -8.44 -8.01 -8.39
CA ALA A 59 -8.27 -6.61 -8.05
C ALA A 59 -8.56 -6.42 -6.55
N GLN A 60 -7.62 -5.84 -5.82
CA GLN A 60 -7.70 -5.63 -4.37
C GLN A 60 -7.28 -4.22 -4.02
N SER A 61 -7.87 -3.66 -2.97
CA SER A 61 -7.44 -2.36 -2.43
C SER A 61 -6.49 -2.56 -1.27
N SER A 62 -5.45 -1.72 -1.21
CA SER A 62 -4.43 -1.69 -0.16
C SER A 62 -4.18 -0.23 0.22
N GLY A 63 -4.89 0.28 1.22
CA GLY A 63 -4.93 1.72 1.50
C GLY A 63 -5.57 2.46 0.33
N THR A 64 -4.88 3.46 -0.21
CA THR A 64 -5.30 4.21 -1.40
C THR A 64 -4.92 3.54 -2.72
N THR A 65 -4.17 2.43 -2.71
CA THR A 65 -3.72 1.78 -3.95
C THR A 65 -4.62 0.62 -4.37
N VAL A 66 -4.98 0.56 -5.66
CA VAL A 66 -5.60 -0.61 -6.27
C VAL A 66 -4.52 -1.55 -6.83
N LYS A 67 -4.40 -2.74 -6.25
CA LYS A 67 -3.51 -3.82 -6.67
C LYS A 67 -4.24 -4.75 -7.64
N MET A 68 -3.65 -4.99 -8.79
CA MET A 68 -4.19 -5.84 -9.84
C MET A 68 -3.25 -7.03 -10.09
N THR A 69 -3.77 -8.25 -10.10
CA THR A 69 -2.99 -9.46 -10.40
C THR A 69 -3.32 -9.93 -11.81
N ILE A 70 -2.30 -9.89 -12.67
CA ILE A 70 -2.40 -10.26 -14.07
C ILE A 70 -1.54 -11.51 -14.30
N ILE A 71 -2.11 -12.50 -14.96
CA ILE A 71 -1.41 -13.74 -15.34
C ILE A 71 -1.30 -13.83 -16.86
N SER A 72 -0.20 -14.36 -17.36
CA SER A 72 -0.09 -14.76 -18.77
C SER A 72 -0.78 -16.10 -18.98
N GLU A 73 -1.58 -16.25 -20.02
CA GLU A 73 -2.23 -17.53 -20.33
C GLU A 73 -1.24 -18.50 -20.98
N ALA A 74 -0.88 -19.56 -20.25
CA ALA A 74 0.00 -20.62 -20.76
C ALA A 74 -0.64 -21.35 -21.95
N GLY A 75 0.12 -21.55 -23.03
CA GLY A 75 -0.35 -22.24 -24.24
C GLY A 75 -1.08 -21.35 -25.25
N THR A 76 -1.33 -20.07 -24.93
CA THR A 76 -1.71 -19.06 -25.92
C THR A 76 -0.47 -18.31 -26.38
N GLN A 77 -0.35 -18.03 -27.69
CA GLN A 77 0.73 -17.19 -28.18
C GLN A 77 0.46 -15.76 -27.70
N THR A 78 1.18 -15.32 -26.68
CA THR A 78 1.11 -13.94 -26.22
C THR A 78 1.47 -13.05 -27.40
N THR A 79 0.60 -12.11 -27.73
CA THR A 79 0.84 -11.18 -28.85
C THR A 79 1.95 -10.18 -28.51
N GLN A 80 2.28 -10.05 -27.22
CA GLN A 80 3.23 -9.09 -26.68
C GLN A 80 4.03 -9.68 -25.52
N THR A 81 5.29 -9.24 -25.37
CA THR A 81 6.09 -9.52 -24.16
C THR A 81 5.46 -8.83 -22.94
N PRO A 82 5.73 -9.29 -21.70
CA PRO A 82 5.16 -8.69 -20.50
C PRO A 82 5.41 -7.19 -20.40
N ASP A 83 6.63 -6.74 -20.73
CA ASP A 83 6.99 -5.32 -20.68
C ASP A 83 6.23 -4.47 -21.70
N ALA A 84 6.06 -4.99 -22.93
CA ALA A 84 5.29 -4.30 -23.97
C ALA A 84 3.81 -4.20 -23.58
N PHE A 85 3.25 -5.28 -23.01
CA PHE A 85 1.90 -5.28 -22.48
C PHE A 85 1.73 -4.24 -21.37
N LEU A 86 2.60 -4.26 -20.34
CA LEU A 86 2.53 -3.30 -19.22
C LEU A 86 2.64 -1.85 -19.69
N THR A 87 3.52 -1.57 -20.65
CA THR A 87 3.66 -0.24 -21.24
C THR A 87 2.37 0.20 -21.94
N SER A 88 1.76 -0.68 -22.72
CA SER A 88 0.50 -0.38 -23.42
C SER A 88 -0.68 -0.22 -22.46
N TYR A 89 -0.76 -1.07 -21.43
CA TYR A 89 -1.79 -1.06 -20.41
C TYR A 89 -1.71 0.19 -19.57
N GLN A 90 -0.50 0.59 -19.15
CA GLN A 90 -0.26 1.85 -18.47
C GLN A 90 -0.72 3.03 -19.33
N ARG A 91 -0.37 3.08 -20.62
CA ARG A 91 -0.80 4.18 -21.50
C ARG A 91 -2.32 4.25 -21.62
N GLN A 92 -3.01 3.11 -21.71
CA GLN A 92 -4.48 3.06 -21.72
C GLN A 92 -5.06 3.62 -20.43
N MET A 93 -4.56 3.17 -19.28
CA MET A 93 -4.98 3.68 -17.97
C MET A 93 -4.69 5.17 -17.81
N CYS A 94 -3.54 5.67 -18.28
CA CYS A 94 -3.20 7.09 -18.25
C CYS A 94 -4.02 7.93 -19.24
N ALA A 95 -4.61 7.32 -20.28
CA ALA A 95 -5.47 7.99 -21.24
C ALA A 95 -6.95 7.99 -20.80
N ASP A 96 -7.36 7.03 -19.97
CA ASP A 96 -8.72 6.94 -19.45
C ASP A 96 -9.03 8.14 -18.52
N PRO A 97 -10.03 8.96 -18.85
CA PRO A 97 -10.34 10.16 -18.06
C PRO A 97 -10.81 9.84 -16.64
N THR A 98 -11.44 8.69 -16.43
CA THR A 98 -11.89 8.21 -15.12
C THR A 98 -10.68 7.85 -14.26
N VAL A 99 -9.71 7.15 -14.83
CA VAL A 99 -8.48 6.77 -14.11
C VAL A 99 -7.62 8.00 -13.83
N LYS A 100 -7.54 8.97 -14.76
CA LYS A 100 -6.90 10.26 -14.48
C LYS A 100 -7.55 10.99 -13.32
N LEU A 101 -8.89 11.01 -13.26
CA LEU A 101 -9.62 11.61 -12.14
C LEU A 101 -9.27 10.90 -10.82
N MET A 102 -9.30 9.57 -10.81
CA MET A 102 -8.92 8.76 -9.65
C MET A 102 -7.50 9.08 -9.15
N ILE A 103 -6.53 9.19 -10.06
CA ILE A 103 -5.14 9.57 -9.72
C ILE A 103 -5.10 10.99 -9.11
N THR A 104 -5.87 11.93 -9.64
CA THR A 104 -5.95 13.29 -9.05
C THR A 104 -6.65 13.33 -7.69
N GLU A 105 -7.54 12.38 -7.42
CA GLU A 105 -8.20 12.18 -6.12
C GLU A 105 -7.30 11.46 -5.10
N GLY A 106 -6.10 11.04 -5.51
CA GLY A 106 -5.07 10.48 -4.63
C GLY A 106 -5.13 8.96 -4.45
N ILE A 107 -5.72 8.24 -5.41
CA ILE A 107 -5.76 6.76 -5.47
C ILE A 107 -5.04 6.17 -6.68
#